data_AF-A0A6J1VW65-F1
#
_entry.id   AF-A0A6J1VW65-F1
#
_cell.length_a   1.000
_cell.length_b   1.000
_cell.length_c   1.000
_cell.angle_alpha   90.00
_cell.angle_beta   90.00
_cell.angle_gamma   90.00
#
_symmetry.space_group_name_H-M   'P 1'
#
loop_
_entity.id
_entity.type
_entity.pdbx_description
1 polymer ?
#
loop_
_entity_poly.entity_id
_entity_poly.type
_entity_poly.pdbx_seq_one_letter_code
_entity_poly.pdbx_strand_id
1 'polypeptide(L)'
;DGDRKINREDLKKACFQLNLDLDDELLDSLFNYCDLDEDGFIDYLEFVNFLNWKDKMAIQEYEEKIITKGKKTAPFDLIPANDSEIKANENALLKQDDIVPMEPGSLEKTFRTLSRPTDRVFSDYRTTSSQYNAVVGGIPSSFYPLFGIPTIRSDIPAPRFRRISDTTNYGDQATMYALLYPSIYNNKGVYEKDIFRIRSKEEIADILRNIGVKLSDESFDEVWRQACLKDHRGKVCIESIRNVLDEMEALHLTS
;
A
#
# COMPACT_ATOMS: atom_id res chain seq x y z
N ASP A 1 4.18 44.15 6.73
CA ASP A 1 3.07 43.61 7.53
C ASP A 1 3.63 43.01 8.80
N GLY A 2 3.25 43.58 9.94
CA GLY A 2 3.85 43.32 11.26
C GLY A 2 3.14 42.19 12.00
N ASP A 3 2.49 41.31 11.24
CA ASP A 3 1.33 40.54 11.69
C ASP A 3 1.75 39.21 12.33
N ARG A 4 3.08 38.96 12.40
CA ARG A 4 3.75 37.81 13.04
C ARG A 4 3.27 36.43 12.54
N LYS A 5 2.57 36.40 11.40
CA LYS A 5 2.02 35.23 10.73
C LYS A 5 2.40 35.25 9.26
N ILE A 6 2.69 34.09 8.67
CA ILE A 6 3.06 33.95 7.27
C ILE A 6 1.86 33.39 6.51
N ASN A 7 1.31 34.14 5.55
CA ASN A 7 0.29 33.63 4.64
C ASN A 7 0.94 32.91 3.44
N ARG A 8 0.12 32.22 2.65
CA ARG A 8 0.56 31.44 1.48
C ARG A 8 1.31 32.29 0.46
N GLU A 9 0.83 33.50 0.19
CA GLU A 9 1.41 34.42 -0.78
C GLU A 9 2.80 34.91 -0.34
N ASP A 10 2.99 35.10 0.97
CA ASP A 10 4.25 35.53 1.55
C ASP A 10 5.25 34.37 1.59
N LEU A 11 4.80 33.14 1.83
CA LEU A 11 5.63 31.95 1.65
C LEU A 11 6.08 31.82 0.18
N LYS A 12 5.17 32.00 -0.78
CA LYS A 12 5.48 31.97 -2.22
C LYS A 12 6.54 32.99 -2.60
N LYS A 13 6.37 34.24 -2.14
CA LYS A 13 7.35 35.31 -2.37
C LYS A 13 8.70 35.00 -1.74
N ALA A 14 8.72 34.43 -0.53
CA ALA A 14 9.96 34.05 0.14
C ALA A 14 10.70 32.93 -0.61
N CYS A 15 10.00 31.88 -1.05
CA CYS A 15 10.56 30.81 -1.88
C CYS A 15 11.15 31.35 -3.19
N PHE A 16 10.43 32.28 -3.84
CA PHE A 16 10.93 32.95 -5.05
C PHE A 16 12.19 33.80 -4.80
N GLN A 17 12.22 34.55 -3.70
CA GLN A 17 13.41 35.35 -3.31
C GLN A 17 14.61 34.48 -2.96
N LEU A 18 14.37 33.28 -2.43
CA LEU A 18 15.40 32.28 -2.13
C LEU A 18 15.75 31.39 -3.33
N ASN A 19 15.21 31.71 -4.52
CA ASN A 19 15.46 31.00 -5.77
C ASN A 19 15.05 29.50 -5.71
N LEU A 20 14.04 29.19 -4.90
CA LEU A 20 13.40 27.88 -4.81
C LEU A 20 12.20 27.86 -5.77
N ASP A 21 12.38 27.22 -6.92
CA ASP A 21 11.33 27.05 -7.92
C ASP A 21 10.41 25.90 -7.50
N LEU A 22 9.34 26.25 -6.78
CA LEU A 22 8.33 25.30 -6.29
C LEU A 22 7.06 25.41 -7.14
N ASP A 23 6.59 24.27 -7.62
CA ASP A 23 5.28 24.17 -8.29
C ASP A 23 4.16 24.50 -7.29
N ASP A 24 3.03 25.00 -7.80
CA ASP A 24 1.91 25.45 -6.97
C ASP A 24 1.32 24.31 -6.12
N GLU A 25 1.29 23.07 -6.64
CA GLU A 25 0.85 21.88 -5.89
C GLU A 25 1.81 21.52 -4.74
N LEU A 26 3.12 21.71 -4.95
CA LEU A 26 4.14 21.45 -3.91
C LEU A 26 4.12 22.55 -2.85
N LEU A 27 3.91 23.79 -3.27
CA LEU A 27 3.74 24.92 -2.36
C LEU A 27 2.50 24.73 -1.48
N ASP A 28 1.38 24.29 -2.06
CA ASP A 28 0.16 23.97 -1.31
C ASP A 28 0.39 22.82 -0.32
N SER A 29 1.09 21.77 -0.77
CA SER A 29 1.42 20.64 0.10
C SER A 29 2.34 21.04 1.25
N LEU A 30 3.32 21.93 0.99
CA LEU A 30 4.22 22.46 2.01
C LEU A 30 3.47 23.37 2.98
N PHE A 31 2.61 24.25 2.47
CA PHE A 31 1.83 25.16 3.29
C PHE A 31 0.89 24.38 4.22
N ASN A 32 0.12 23.44 3.67
CA ASN A 32 -0.75 22.55 4.45
C ASN A 32 0.01 21.64 5.41
N TYR A 33 1.29 21.40 5.17
CA TYR A 33 2.13 20.66 6.11
C TYR A 33 2.58 21.55 7.28
N CYS A 34 2.82 22.83 7.04
CA CYS A 34 3.25 23.77 8.07
C CYS A 34 2.07 24.28 8.93
N ASP A 35 0.92 24.55 8.32
CA ASP A 35 -0.32 25.01 8.96
C ASP A 35 -1.00 23.84 9.68
N LEU A 36 -0.79 23.72 10.99
CA LEU A 36 -1.23 22.58 11.80
C LEU A 36 -2.62 22.78 12.38
N ASP A 37 -3.02 24.02 12.62
CA ASP A 37 -4.35 24.37 13.14
C ASP A 37 -5.38 24.71 12.03
N GLU A 38 -4.95 24.67 10.77
CA GLU A 38 -5.74 24.95 9.57
C GLU A 38 -6.32 26.37 9.58
N ASP A 39 -5.63 27.32 10.23
CA ASP A 39 -6.07 28.71 10.32
C ASP A 39 -5.74 29.53 9.06
N GLY A 40 -5.02 28.94 8.10
CA GLY A 40 -4.61 29.56 6.84
C GLY A 40 -3.36 30.43 6.95
N PHE A 41 -2.67 30.38 8.09
CA PHE A 41 -1.43 31.11 8.36
C PHE A 41 -0.43 30.21 9.09
N ILE A 42 0.86 30.43 8.84
CA ILE A 42 1.92 29.75 9.59
C ILE A 42 2.39 30.71 10.69
N ASP A 43 2.18 30.33 11.95
CA ASP A 43 2.69 31.06 13.10
C ASP A 43 4.18 30.74 13.37
N TYR A 44 4.78 31.48 14.31
CA TYR A 44 6.19 31.29 14.64
C TYR A 44 6.47 29.90 15.26
N LEU A 45 5.53 29.32 16.01
CA LEU A 45 5.69 28.01 16.64
C LEU A 45 5.66 26.88 15.61
N GLU A 46 4.74 26.97 14.66
CA GLU A 46 4.58 26.06 13.53
C GLU A 46 5.80 26.11 12.61
N PHE A 47 6.28 27.32 12.30
CA PHE A 47 7.50 27.50 11.51
C PHE A 47 8.74 26.90 12.18
N VAL A 48 8.90 27.13 13.49
CA VAL A 48 10.03 26.56 14.25
C VAL A 48 9.90 25.05 14.39
N ASN A 49 8.71 24.52 14.64
CA ASN A 49 8.48 23.06 14.68
C ASN A 49 8.77 22.40 13.32
N PHE A 50 8.42 23.06 12.21
CA PHE A 50 8.77 22.59 10.88
C PHE A 50 10.29 22.51 10.66
N LEU A 51 11.06 23.49 11.14
CA LEU A 51 12.53 23.46 11.02
C LEU A 51 13.17 22.45 11.98
N ASN A 52 12.61 22.28 13.18
CA ASN A 52 13.17 21.46 14.25
C ASN A 52 12.78 19.97 14.16
N TRP A 53 12.00 19.56 13.16
CA TRP A 53 11.47 18.19 13.00
C TRP A 53 12.53 17.08 12.84
N LYS A 54 13.82 17.42 12.76
CA LYS A 54 14.91 16.45 12.58
C LYS A 54 16.05 16.51 13.61
N ASP A 55 16.21 17.59 14.37
CA ASP A 55 17.22 17.68 15.44
C ASP A 55 16.75 18.68 16.49
N LYS A 56 16.60 18.25 17.75
CA LYS A 56 16.19 19.13 18.87
C LYS A 56 17.27 20.19 19.10
N MET A 57 17.08 21.42 18.60
CA MET A 57 17.96 22.55 18.93
C MET A 57 17.69 23.05 20.36
N ALA A 58 18.76 23.19 21.16
CA ALA A 58 18.68 23.77 22.50
C ALA A 58 18.51 25.30 22.42
N ILE A 59 17.45 25.81 23.04
CA ILE A 59 17.20 27.24 23.20
C ILE A 59 18.20 27.80 24.20
N GLN A 60 19.02 28.76 23.78
CA GLN A 60 19.94 29.44 24.67
C GLN A 60 19.21 30.54 25.49
N GLU A 61 19.76 30.90 26.65
CA GLU A 61 19.11 31.85 27.59
C GLU A 61 18.81 33.23 26.97
N TYR A 62 19.58 33.65 25.97
CA TYR A 62 19.34 34.90 25.25
C TYR A 62 18.14 34.81 24.30
N GLU A 63 17.94 33.66 23.66
CA GLU A 63 16.83 33.41 22.73
C GLU A 63 15.53 33.37 23.51
N GLU A 64 15.51 32.67 24.65
CA GLU A 64 14.37 32.63 25.57
C GLU A 64 13.93 34.04 25.98
N LYS A 65 14.89 34.94 26.26
CA LYS A 65 14.60 36.34 26.61
C LYS A 65 14.01 37.14 25.44
N ILE A 66 14.42 36.88 24.21
CA ILE A 66 13.90 37.55 23.01
C ILE A 66 12.47 37.06 22.71
N ILE A 67 12.24 35.76 22.86
CA ILE A 67 10.96 35.10 22.56
C ILE A 67 9.88 35.48 23.58
N THR A 68 10.23 35.51 24.87
CA THR A 68 9.28 35.79 25.96
C THR A 68 9.02 37.27 26.22
N LYS A 69 9.92 38.17 25.80
CA LYS A 69 9.78 39.63 26.07
C LYS A 69 9.59 40.49 24.82
N GLY A 70 9.74 39.92 23.62
CA GLY A 70 9.71 40.69 22.37
C GLY A 70 10.91 41.62 22.19
N LYS A 71 11.08 42.16 20.97
CA LYS A 71 12.20 43.02 20.57
C LYS A 71 12.23 44.30 21.42
N LYS A 72 13.27 44.49 22.25
CA LYS A 72 13.62 45.83 22.73
C LYS A 72 14.15 46.65 21.56
N THR A 73 13.60 47.83 21.37
CA THR A 73 14.13 48.86 20.47
C THR A 73 15.60 49.13 20.78
N ALA A 74 16.39 49.40 19.74
CA ALA A 74 17.83 49.57 19.83
C ALA A 74 18.25 50.71 20.80
N PRO A 75 19.50 50.73 21.31
CA PRO A 75 19.92 51.54 22.47
C PRO A 75 20.03 53.07 22.29
N PHE A 76 19.23 53.75 21.47
CA PHE A 76 19.45 55.19 21.22
C PHE A 76 18.37 56.18 21.67
N ASP A 77 17.15 55.78 22.03
CA ASP A 77 16.13 56.77 22.42
C ASP A 77 15.95 56.85 23.94
N LEU A 78 16.84 57.61 24.59
CA LEU A 78 16.78 58.00 26.00
C LEU A 78 15.84 59.21 26.19
N ILE A 79 14.58 58.96 26.54
CA ILE A 79 13.77 59.90 27.34
C ILE A 79 12.89 59.09 28.31
N PRO A 80 12.96 59.30 29.64
CA PRO A 80 12.05 58.65 30.58
C PRO A 80 10.73 59.42 30.61
N ALA A 81 9.68 58.85 30.04
CA ALA A 81 8.31 59.33 30.26
C ALA A 81 7.59 58.36 31.19
N ASN A 82 7.06 58.94 32.27
CA ASN A 82 6.41 58.28 33.39
C ASN A 82 5.26 57.36 32.99
N ASP A 83 5.06 56.34 33.82
CA ASP A 83 3.80 55.68 34.12
C ASP A 83 2.92 55.30 32.92
N SER A 84 3.28 54.20 32.28
CA SER A 84 2.27 53.29 31.74
C SER A 84 2.83 51.87 31.79
N GLU A 85 2.12 50.98 32.49
CA GLU A 85 2.33 49.54 32.46
C GLU A 85 2.22 49.08 31.00
N ILE A 86 3.35 49.00 30.30
CA ILE A 86 3.42 48.21 29.06
C ILE A 86 3.23 46.78 29.51
N LYS A 87 2.00 46.28 29.35
CA LYS A 87 1.65 44.87 29.54
C LYS A 87 2.65 44.04 28.75
N ALA A 88 3.64 43.49 29.45
CA ALA A 88 4.75 42.74 28.86
C ALA A 88 4.28 41.51 28.05
N ASN A 89 3.00 41.14 28.17
CA ASN A 89 2.39 40.00 27.51
C ASN A 89 1.94 40.25 26.06
N GLU A 90 1.83 41.48 25.56
CA GLU A 90 1.29 41.71 24.20
C GLU A 90 2.36 41.54 23.10
N ASN A 91 3.65 41.53 23.47
CA ASN A 91 4.77 41.46 22.53
C ASN A 91 5.59 40.15 22.56
N ALA A 92 5.19 39.17 23.38
CA ALA A 92 5.82 37.87 23.41
C ALA A 92 5.50 37.09 22.12
N LEU A 93 6.49 36.44 21.51
CA LEU A 93 6.31 35.62 20.31
C LEU A 93 5.67 34.27 20.62
N LEU A 94 5.90 33.75 21.83
CA LEU A 94 5.34 32.50 22.33
C LEU A 94 4.98 32.64 23.80
N LYS A 95 4.03 31.83 24.27
CA LYS A 95 3.66 31.80 25.69
C LYS A 95 4.74 31.03 26.46
N GLN A 96 4.87 31.32 27.75
CA GLN A 96 5.85 30.64 28.60
C GLN A 96 5.62 29.12 28.70
N ASP A 97 4.38 28.68 28.45
CA ASP A 97 3.97 27.27 28.43
C ASP A 97 4.44 26.51 27.16
N ASP A 98 4.90 27.23 26.12
CA ASP A 98 5.37 26.63 24.86
C ASP A 98 6.88 26.31 24.88
N ILE A 99 7.56 26.57 26.01
CA ILE A 99 8.98 26.26 26.23
C ILE A 99 9.08 25.13 27.26
N VAL A 100 9.59 23.97 26.84
CA VAL A 100 9.70 22.76 27.65
C VAL A 100 11.15 22.27 27.78
N PRO A 101 11.53 21.63 28.90
CA PRO A 101 12.86 21.01 29.02
C PRO A 101 13.04 19.92 27.96
N MET A 102 14.24 19.86 27.35
CA MET A 102 14.55 18.94 26.25
C MET A 102 14.50 17.45 26.68
N GLU A 103 14.90 17.18 27.93
CA GLU A 103 14.86 15.89 28.62
C GLU A 103 14.30 16.10 30.05
N PRO A 104 13.61 15.13 30.65
CA PRO A 104 13.13 15.24 32.03
C PRO A 104 14.29 15.47 33.01
N GLY A 105 14.44 16.69 33.53
CA GLY A 105 15.51 17.08 34.46
C GLY A 105 16.72 17.80 33.83
N SER A 106 16.70 18.06 32.53
CA SER A 106 17.72 18.85 31.82
C SER A 106 17.52 20.36 32.04
N LEU A 107 18.63 21.12 32.11
CA LEU A 107 18.62 22.60 32.12
C LEU A 107 18.40 23.20 30.72
N GLU A 108 18.63 22.42 29.67
CA GLU A 108 18.42 22.82 28.28
C GLU A 108 16.93 22.79 27.93
N LYS A 109 16.45 23.89 27.34
CA LYS A 109 15.04 24.11 26.96
C LYS A 109 14.89 23.99 25.45
N THR A 110 13.73 23.53 25.01
CA THR A 110 13.32 23.43 23.61
C THR A 110 11.88 23.91 23.47
N PHE A 111 11.47 24.25 22.25
CA PHE A 111 10.08 24.53 21.96
C PHE A 111 9.23 23.27 22.13
N ARG A 112 7.99 23.45 22.56
CA ARG A 112 7.00 22.39 22.67
C ARG A 112 6.73 21.82 21.28
N THR A 113 7.06 20.56 21.11
CA THR A 113 6.69 19.79 19.92
C THR A 113 5.17 19.67 19.85
N LEU A 114 4.57 20.25 18.81
CA LEU A 114 3.16 20.03 18.50
C LEU A 114 3.01 18.63 17.87
N SER A 115 2.06 17.85 18.35
CA SER A 115 1.77 16.50 17.85
C SER A 115 0.54 16.56 16.96
N ARG A 116 0.67 16.06 15.71
CA ARG A 116 -0.50 15.94 14.82
C ARG A 116 -1.45 14.86 15.35
N PRO A 117 -2.76 14.94 15.05
CA PRO A 117 -3.69 13.85 15.36
C PRO A 117 -3.26 12.48 14.80
N THR A 118 -2.57 12.48 13.65
CA THR A 118 -1.99 11.30 12.99
C THR A 118 -0.64 10.85 13.56
N ASP A 119 0.02 11.70 14.35
CA ASP A 119 1.35 11.49 14.93
C ASP A 119 1.28 10.85 16.32
N ARG A 120 0.07 10.47 16.77
CA ARG A 120 -0.10 9.42 17.78
C ARG A 120 0.39 8.11 17.18
N VAL A 121 1.70 7.95 17.23
CA VAL A 121 2.35 6.66 17.16
C VAL A 121 1.75 5.82 18.28
N PHE A 122 0.85 4.90 17.94
CA PHE A 122 0.60 3.78 18.82
C PHE A 122 1.98 3.18 19.09
N SER A 123 2.39 3.14 20.36
CA SER A 123 3.68 2.60 20.81
C SER A 123 3.96 1.18 20.33
N ASP A 124 2.95 0.55 19.74
CA ASP A 124 3.06 -0.64 18.94
C ASP A 124 3.33 -0.24 17.48
N TYR A 125 4.59 0.07 17.13
CA TYR A 125 5.04 -0.18 15.75
C TYR A 125 5.08 -1.69 15.54
N ARG A 126 3.90 -2.28 15.53
CA ARG A 126 3.65 -3.62 15.09
C ARG A 126 3.46 -3.44 13.59
N THR A 127 4.47 -3.83 12.82
CA THR A 127 4.24 -4.07 11.40
C THR A 127 2.97 -4.92 11.29
N THR A 128 2.13 -4.71 10.29
CA THR A 128 0.95 -5.56 10.09
C THR A 128 1.34 -7.05 10.17
N SER A 129 2.52 -7.40 9.65
CA SER A 129 3.11 -8.74 9.77
C SER A 129 3.39 -9.26 11.18
N SER A 130 3.65 -8.40 12.17
CA SER A 130 3.83 -8.81 13.57
C SER A 130 2.50 -8.79 14.34
N GLN A 131 1.49 -8.03 13.88
CA GLN A 131 0.15 -7.95 14.48
C GLN A 131 -0.68 -9.20 14.20
N TYR A 132 -0.53 -9.71 13.00
CA TYR A 132 -0.99 -11.03 12.62
C TYR A 132 0.13 -12.01 12.90
N ASN A 133 0.06 -12.68 14.06
CA ASN A 133 0.87 -13.87 14.36
C ASN A 133 1.10 -14.68 13.07
N ALA A 134 2.36 -14.96 12.74
CA ALA A 134 2.72 -15.91 11.72
C ALA A 134 2.08 -17.26 12.08
N VAL A 135 0.91 -17.52 11.48
CA VAL A 135 0.19 -18.80 11.35
C VAL A 135 -0.38 -19.36 12.67
N VAL A 136 -1.70 -19.24 12.87
CA VAL A 136 -2.69 -20.35 12.77
C VAL A 136 -4.09 -19.70 12.69
N GLY A 137 -4.80 -19.85 11.57
CA GLY A 137 -6.17 -19.34 11.40
C GLY A 137 -6.26 -17.93 10.80
N GLY A 138 -5.61 -17.70 9.66
CA GLY A 138 -5.77 -16.46 8.91
C GLY A 138 -7.24 -16.15 8.63
N ILE A 139 -7.60 -14.85 8.61
CA ILE A 139 -8.93 -14.39 8.21
C ILE A 139 -9.24 -15.05 6.86
N PRO A 140 -10.41 -15.69 6.67
CA PRO A 140 -10.69 -16.37 5.42
C PRO A 140 -10.61 -15.37 4.27
N SER A 141 -9.72 -15.63 3.31
CA SER A 141 -9.53 -14.79 2.11
C SER A 141 -10.79 -14.73 1.24
N SER A 142 -11.80 -15.55 1.54
CA SER A 142 -13.10 -15.55 0.88
C SER A 142 -13.93 -14.30 1.15
N PHE A 143 -13.70 -13.57 2.26
CA PHE A 143 -14.53 -12.43 2.65
C PHE A 143 -13.90 -11.06 2.39
N TYR A 144 -12.62 -11.00 2.02
CA TYR A 144 -11.91 -9.74 1.79
C TYR A 144 -10.93 -9.84 0.61
N PRO A 145 -10.85 -8.82 -0.27
CA PRO A 145 -9.83 -8.78 -1.30
C PRO A 145 -8.44 -8.72 -0.66
N LEU A 146 -7.57 -9.66 -1.02
CA LEU A 146 -6.18 -9.66 -0.59
C LEU A 146 -5.42 -8.60 -1.40
N PHE A 147 -4.87 -7.61 -0.72
CA PHE A 147 -4.03 -6.59 -1.34
C PHE A 147 -2.58 -7.08 -1.38
N GLY A 148 -2.13 -7.49 -2.56
CA GLY A 148 -0.76 -7.97 -2.79
C GLY A 148 -0.60 -8.61 -4.17
N ILE A 149 0.65 -8.85 -4.57
CA ILE A 149 0.97 -9.57 -5.82
C ILE A 149 1.22 -11.04 -5.46
N PRO A 150 0.40 -11.99 -5.98
CA PRO A 150 0.61 -13.40 -5.68
C PRO A 150 1.88 -13.93 -6.36
N THR A 151 2.54 -14.90 -5.73
CA THR A 151 3.73 -15.56 -6.29
C THR A 151 3.43 -16.27 -7.61
N ILE A 152 2.22 -16.86 -7.72
CA ILE A 152 1.69 -17.42 -8.96
C ILE A 152 0.68 -16.41 -9.49
N ARG A 153 0.99 -15.80 -10.63
CA ARG A 153 0.21 -14.76 -11.29
C ARG A 153 -0.95 -15.33 -12.11
N SER A 154 -1.79 -16.15 -11.46
CA SER A 154 -3.00 -16.71 -12.07
C SER A 154 -4.13 -15.68 -12.25
N ASP A 155 -3.97 -14.50 -11.64
CA ASP A 155 -4.82 -13.33 -11.81
C ASP A 155 -4.77 -12.74 -13.23
N ILE A 156 -3.67 -12.96 -13.94
CA ILE A 156 -3.46 -12.47 -15.31
C ILE A 156 -3.34 -13.64 -16.30
N PRO A 157 -3.87 -13.51 -17.53
CA PRO A 157 -3.76 -14.57 -18.52
C PRO A 157 -2.31 -14.75 -18.96
N ALA A 158 -1.88 -16.02 -19.08
CA ALA A 158 -0.57 -16.34 -19.60
C ALA A 158 -0.39 -15.78 -21.04
N PRO A 159 0.74 -15.12 -21.34
CA PRO A 159 0.98 -14.54 -22.66
C PRO A 159 1.11 -15.64 -23.72
N ARG A 160 0.50 -15.40 -24.90
CA ARG A 160 0.54 -16.34 -26.04
C ARG A 160 1.97 -16.58 -26.54
N PHE A 161 2.79 -15.54 -26.53
CA PHE A 161 4.20 -15.60 -26.90
C PHE A 161 5.02 -15.07 -25.72
N ARG A 162 5.81 -15.95 -25.11
CA ARG A 162 6.68 -15.60 -23.98
C ARG A 162 7.98 -15.02 -24.46
N ARG A 163 8.44 -13.97 -23.79
CA ARG A 163 9.80 -13.46 -23.95
C ARG A 163 10.77 -14.40 -23.24
N ILE A 164 12.00 -14.51 -23.72
CA ILE A 164 13.05 -15.31 -23.06
C ILE A 164 13.35 -14.79 -21.65
N SER A 165 13.20 -13.48 -21.43
CA SER A 165 13.41 -12.81 -20.15
C SER A 165 12.20 -12.87 -19.20
N ASP A 166 11.10 -13.52 -19.60
CA ASP A 166 9.91 -13.61 -18.75
C ASP A 166 10.10 -14.69 -17.68
N THR A 167 10.25 -14.25 -16.43
CA THR A 167 10.42 -15.12 -15.26
C THR A 167 9.12 -15.30 -14.47
N THR A 168 7.99 -14.82 -14.99
CA THR A 168 6.71 -14.84 -14.28
C THR A 168 6.04 -16.21 -14.38
N ASN A 169 5.57 -16.76 -13.27
CA ASN A 169 4.77 -17.98 -13.26
C ASN A 169 3.27 -17.61 -13.32
N TYR A 170 2.60 -17.95 -14.41
CA TYR A 170 1.17 -17.66 -14.64
C TYR A 170 0.24 -18.79 -14.17
N GLY A 171 0.78 -19.84 -13.55
CA GLY A 171 0.01 -21.01 -13.11
C GLY A 171 -0.30 -22.01 -14.22
N ASP A 172 0.31 -21.86 -15.40
CA ASP A 172 0.20 -22.79 -16.53
C ASP A 172 1.46 -23.66 -16.73
N GLN A 173 2.41 -23.54 -15.80
CA GLN A 173 3.65 -24.34 -15.77
C GLN A 173 3.42 -25.65 -15.00
N ALA A 174 4.18 -26.69 -15.34
CA ALA A 174 4.09 -27.99 -14.70
C ALA A 174 4.78 -28.00 -13.33
N THR A 175 4.28 -28.85 -12.42
CA THR A 175 4.92 -29.13 -11.13
C THR A 175 6.28 -29.79 -11.31
N MET A 176 7.20 -29.62 -10.35
CA MET A 176 8.53 -30.24 -10.34
C MET A 176 8.47 -31.77 -10.60
N TYR A 177 7.50 -32.46 -10.02
CA TYR A 177 7.30 -33.89 -10.25
C TYR A 177 7.12 -34.25 -11.73
N ALA A 178 6.29 -33.48 -12.45
CA ALA A 178 6.03 -33.69 -13.88
C ALA A 178 7.23 -33.36 -14.77
N LEU A 179 8.18 -32.54 -14.29
CA LEU A 179 9.43 -32.26 -14.98
C LEU A 179 10.45 -33.40 -14.80
N LEU A 180 10.54 -33.96 -13.60
CA LEU A 180 11.42 -35.10 -13.32
C LEU A 180 10.92 -36.39 -13.97
N TYR A 181 9.60 -36.57 -14.00
CA TYR A 181 8.93 -37.76 -14.52
C TYR A 181 7.93 -37.38 -15.60
N PRO A 182 8.39 -37.02 -16.82
CA PRO A 182 7.49 -36.61 -17.89
C PRO A 182 6.60 -37.77 -18.31
N SER A 183 5.29 -37.49 -18.47
CA SER A 183 4.35 -38.49 -18.97
C SER A 183 4.61 -38.79 -20.45
N ILE A 184 4.06 -39.91 -20.94
CA ILE A 184 4.07 -40.24 -22.38
C ILE A 184 3.45 -39.13 -23.23
N TYR A 185 2.49 -38.38 -22.68
CA TYR A 185 1.84 -37.25 -23.35
C TYR A 185 2.79 -36.06 -23.47
N ASN A 186 3.56 -35.76 -22.42
CA ASN A 186 4.56 -34.69 -22.43
C ASN A 186 5.62 -34.93 -23.51
N ASN A 187 6.07 -36.18 -23.68
CA ASN A 187 7.01 -36.56 -24.73
C ASN A 187 6.46 -36.37 -26.15
N LYS A 188 5.13 -36.29 -26.29
CA LYS A 188 4.43 -36.00 -27.54
C LYS A 188 3.96 -34.54 -27.64
N GLY A 189 4.36 -33.68 -26.70
CA GLY A 189 4.00 -32.27 -26.67
C GLY A 189 2.55 -32.01 -26.25
N VAL A 190 1.88 -32.97 -25.62
CA VAL A 190 0.54 -32.81 -25.04
C VAL A 190 0.69 -32.55 -23.55
N TYR A 191 0.15 -31.43 -23.08
CA TYR A 191 0.29 -30.99 -21.70
C TYR A 191 -1.02 -31.10 -20.94
N GLU A 192 -0.96 -31.02 -19.62
CA GLU A 192 -2.12 -31.12 -18.72
C GLU A 192 -3.22 -30.11 -19.09
N LYS A 193 -2.86 -28.87 -19.39
CA LYS A 193 -3.78 -27.82 -19.87
C LYS A 193 -4.59 -28.25 -21.10
N ASP A 194 -4.01 -29.08 -21.97
CA ASP A 194 -4.66 -29.53 -23.20
C ASP A 194 -5.68 -30.63 -22.89
N ILE A 195 -5.48 -31.41 -21.82
CA ILE A 195 -6.42 -32.44 -21.38
C ILE A 195 -7.66 -31.78 -20.74
N PHE A 196 -7.43 -30.77 -19.88
CA PHE A 196 -8.50 -30.01 -19.20
C PHE A 196 -9.14 -28.92 -20.05
N ARG A 197 -8.64 -28.68 -21.26
CA ARG A 197 -9.24 -27.72 -22.18
C ARG A 197 -10.66 -28.14 -22.53
N ILE A 198 -11.59 -27.20 -22.33
CA ILE A 198 -12.99 -27.34 -22.70
C ILE A 198 -13.11 -27.36 -24.22
N ARG A 199 -13.88 -28.31 -24.73
CA ARG A 199 -14.06 -28.56 -26.17
C ARG A 199 -15.53 -28.77 -26.51
N SER A 200 -15.86 -28.68 -27.79
CA SER A 200 -17.21 -29.02 -28.26
C SER A 200 -17.40 -30.54 -28.29
N LYS A 201 -18.67 -30.97 -28.38
CA LYS A 201 -19.05 -32.37 -28.43
C LYS A 201 -18.46 -33.07 -29.66
N GLU A 202 -18.44 -32.37 -30.78
CA GLU A 202 -17.92 -32.85 -32.07
C GLU A 202 -16.41 -33.04 -32.00
N GLU A 203 -15.67 -32.06 -31.46
CA GLU A 203 -14.21 -32.16 -31.33
C GLU A 203 -13.80 -33.34 -30.44
N ILE A 204 -14.52 -33.56 -29.34
CA ILE A 204 -14.26 -34.69 -28.44
C ILE A 204 -14.61 -36.03 -29.13
N ALA A 205 -15.73 -36.09 -29.87
CA ALA A 205 -16.09 -37.28 -30.63
C ALA A 205 -15.00 -37.66 -31.64
N ASP A 206 -14.48 -36.67 -32.37
CA ASP A 206 -13.41 -36.88 -33.35
C ASP A 206 -12.11 -37.35 -32.67
N ILE A 207 -11.75 -36.79 -31.52
CA ILE A 207 -10.59 -37.24 -30.74
C ILE A 207 -10.76 -38.71 -30.33
N LEU A 208 -11.91 -39.10 -29.77
CA LEU A 208 -12.17 -40.48 -29.33
C LEU A 208 -12.17 -41.48 -30.50
N ARG A 209 -12.76 -41.09 -31.64
CA ARG A 209 -12.74 -41.90 -32.87
C ARG A 209 -11.32 -42.09 -33.39
N ASN A 210 -10.51 -41.04 -33.38
CA ASN A 210 -9.10 -41.09 -33.79
C ASN A 210 -8.23 -41.94 -32.85
N ILE A 211 -8.55 -41.98 -31.55
CA ILE A 211 -7.91 -42.88 -30.58
C ILE A 211 -8.28 -44.35 -30.86
N GLY A 212 -9.42 -44.60 -31.49
CA GLY A 212 -9.92 -45.94 -31.80
C GLY A 212 -11.00 -46.45 -30.84
N VAL A 213 -11.60 -45.58 -30.03
CA VAL A 213 -12.72 -45.92 -29.15
C VAL A 213 -13.97 -46.13 -30.00
N LYS A 214 -14.50 -47.36 -30.02
CA LYS A 214 -15.72 -47.71 -30.75
C LYS A 214 -16.95 -47.49 -29.86
N LEU A 215 -17.38 -46.23 -29.75
CA LEU A 215 -18.60 -45.87 -29.04
C LEU A 215 -19.71 -45.57 -30.05
N SER A 216 -20.93 -46.06 -29.82
CA SER A 216 -22.08 -45.61 -30.62
C SER A 216 -22.41 -44.16 -30.28
N ASP A 217 -23.07 -43.45 -31.20
CA ASP A 217 -23.42 -42.05 -30.97
C ASP A 217 -24.40 -41.92 -29.78
N GLU A 218 -25.26 -42.91 -29.53
CA GLU A 218 -26.17 -42.93 -28.38
C GLU A 218 -25.42 -43.10 -27.05
N SER A 219 -24.45 -44.04 -27.00
CA SER A 219 -23.63 -44.21 -25.80
C SER A 219 -22.74 -43.00 -25.55
N PHE A 220 -22.24 -42.36 -26.61
CA PHE A 220 -21.47 -41.12 -26.48
C PHE A 220 -22.31 -39.98 -25.91
N ASP A 221 -23.55 -39.86 -26.35
CA ASP A 221 -24.49 -38.84 -25.87
C ASP A 221 -24.80 -39.01 -24.38
N GLU A 222 -24.91 -40.25 -23.91
CA GLU A 222 -25.08 -40.56 -22.49
C GLU A 222 -23.83 -40.21 -21.68
N VAL A 223 -22.64 -40.61 -22.15
CA VAL A 223 -21.36 -40.28 -21.49
C VAL A 223 -21.18 -38.76 -21.42
N TRP A 224 -21.49 -38.05 -22.51
CA TRP A 224 -21.46 -36.59 -22.56
C TRP A 224 -22.41 -35.97 -21.54
N ARG A 225 -23.64 -36.46 -21.46
CA ARG A 225 -24.64 -35.98 -20.50
C ARG A 225 -24.17 -36.18 -19.05
N GLN A 226 -23.60 -37.34 -18.73
CA GLN A 226 -23.05 -37.62 -17.41
C GLN A 226 -21.86 -36.72 -17.07
N ALA A 227 -20.96 -36.48 -18.03
CA ALA A 227 -19.84 -35.56 -17.84
C ALA A 227 -20.33 -34.11 -17.59
N CYS A 228 -21.35 -33.66 -18.34
CA CYS A 228 -21.99 -32.37 -18.12
C CYS A 228 -22.61 -32.23 -16.72
N LEU A 229 -23.22 -33.30 -16.20
CA LEU A 229 -23.85 -33.28 -14.87
C LEU A 229 -22.82 -33.21 -13.73
N LYS A 230 -21.62 -33.76 -13.93
CA LYS A 230 -20.54 -33.71 -12.95
C LYS A 230 -19.85 -32.36 -12.89
N ASP A 231 -19.81 -31.62 -14.00
CA ASP A 231 -19.23 -30.28 -14.01
C ASP A 231 -20.26 -29.21 -13.60
N HIS A 232 -19.88 -28.36 -12.65
CA HIS A 232 -20.74 -27.30 -12.16
C HIS A 232 -21.11 -26.23 -13.21
N ARG A 233 -20.36 -26.14 -14.33
CA ARG A 233 -20.63 -25.21 -15.44
C ARG A 233 -21.27 -25.89 -16.65
N GLY A 234 -21.50 -27.21 -16.58
CA GLY A 234 -21.96 -28.00 -17.72
C GLY A 234 -20.97 -27.99 -18.90
N LYS A 235 -19.68 -27.75 -18.64
CA LYS A 235 -18.63 -27.73 -19.66
C LYS A 235 -17.81 -29.01 -19.56
N VAL A 236 -17.43 -29.56 -20.71
CA VAL A 236 -16.79 -30.87 -20.78
C VAL A 236 -15.38 -30.74 -21.33
N CYS A 237 -14.45 -31.47 -20.72
CA CYS A 237 -13.08 -31.67 -21.18
C CYS A 237 -12.79 -33.18 -21.35
N ILE A 238 -11.62 -33.51 -21.88
CA ILE A 238 -11.26 -34.92 -22.15
C ILE A 238 -11.21 -35.71 -20.83
N GLU A 239 -10.69 -35.13 -19.76
CA GLU A 239 -10.62 -35.79 -18.45
C GLU A 239 -12.00 -36.11 -17.88
N SER A 240 -12.97 -35.19 -18.04
CA SER A 240 -14.34 -35.43 -17.60
C SER A 240 -14.96 -36.65 -18.27
N ILE A 241 -14.74 -36.81 -19.58
CA ILE A 241 -15.23 -37.95 -20.36
C ILE A 241 -14.52 -39.24 -19.95
N ARG A 242 -13.18 -39.17 -19.81
CA ARG A 242 -12.38 -40.30 -19.36
C ARG A 242 -12.87 -40.84 -18.03
N ASN A 243 -13.09 -39.97 -17.04
CA ASN A 243 -13.57 -40.36 -15.72
C ASN A 243 -14.93 -41.07 -15.78
N VAL A 244 -15.84 -40.61 -16.65
CA VAL A 244 -17.14 -41.28 -16.84
C VAL A 244 -16.97 -42.65 -17.50
N LEU A 245 -16.11 -42.78 -18.52
CA LEU A 245 -15.84 -44.06 -19.17
C LEU A 245 -15.22 -45.06 -18.20
N ASP A 246 -14.23 -44.63 -17.41
CA ASP A 246 -13.56 -45.47 -16.41
C ASP A 246 -14.56 -45.96 -15.34
N GLU A 247 -15.50 -45.12 -14.92
CA GLU A 247 -16.58 -45.51 -14.00
C GLU A 247 -17.56 -46.52 -14.62
N MET A 248 -17.94 -46.33 -15.89
CA MET A 248 -18.83 -47.26 -16.60
C MET A 248 -18.17 -48.63 -16.78
N GLU A 249 -16.86 -48.66 -17.11
CA GLU A 249 -16.10 -49.91 -17.21
C GLU A 249 -15.97 -50.59 -15.85
N ALA A 250 -15.68 -49.83 -14.79
CA ALA A 250 -15.63 -50.35 -13.43
C ALA A 250 -16.96 -50.99 -13.01
N LEU A 251 -18.11 -50.37 -13.34
CA LEU A 251 -19.44 -50.92 -13.06
C LEU A 251 -19.69 -52.23 -13.82
N HIS A 252 -19.32 -52.30 -15.11
CA HIS A 252 -19.44 -53.52 -15.91
C HIS A 252 -18.55 -54.67 -15.39
N LEU A 253 -17.38 -54.37 -14.86
CA LEU A 253 -16.47 -55.37 -14.27
C LEU A 253 -16.96 -55.88 -12.90
N THR A 254 -17.78 -55.10 -12.19
CA THR A 254 -18.34 -55.49 -10.88
C THR A 254 -19.71 -56.17 -10.96
N SER A 255 -20.35 -56.18 -12.13
CA SER A 255 -21.66 -56.79 -12.37
C SER A 255 -21.57 -58.16 -13.02
#